data_AF-A0A9K3CQ40-F1
#
_entry.id   AF-A0A9K3CQ40-F1
#
_cell.length_a   1.000
_cell.length_b   1.000
_cell.length_c   1.000
_cell.angle_alpha   90.00
_cell.angle_beta   90.00
_cell.angle_gamma   90.00
#
_symmetry.space_group_name_H-M   'P 1'
#
loop_
_entity.id
_entity.type
_entity.pdbx_description
1 polymer ?
#
loop_
_entity_poly.entity_id
_entity_poly.type
_entity_poly.pdbx_seq_one_letter_code
_entity_poly.pdbx_strand_id
1 'polypeptide(L)'
;MGSSTAEKLQERQEEEARQKVPKDQRVSVKDMRCSNDMFLVMRMMQGNPLPPFPDFVQETLKHGYPKGLPRHQVKEHLEVAYENLRCLPDKMETSRRDPSWKVVPHELRKRLHGTWSESWYVGARVGSVCHLRKPPNKGYSNTVRHNFSNQTYTPTPMYSGTTHVAVGFVDLGTLLCADIQSGGRGEREGGEGATPQPLSFVGYELCAFAVAKTMVVWHMLCEGEASHYERAVLQVWYSSTWDLSTEALFRDAASSLLSTASSLPPPVSSILSHWADPSLSPSVPLSRARGEWLSLQSPTSSFLAGSLVRRKDRVAVGTYNLTGDFARADASAKKARGRRRAPKPRPTGSLSMFSCPDGIAPSAGLASVFSVVPFRECLQCARNMSGSATVLDGVREWLGVRLRALRERGRAGSVSVSLRLGDVTDYAVTREVSVLSPRTMSWSNVLDYVPNKVLHGLARRCGGVTCTHSGYTMNWGSVTKGASLMDYPDTKGRCQILDLALDTAKRVNKAEGLDPILRSPLPEHPFNISDLFLQYMLYPQWLGAWARAGGLEVVSGKGGERGVEGWVLGTKGDSSPLSATGDAAVYLTWGYGRVPPALPDATPHPIYGAMRQGWNRLWKLSPKGAVGGSDM
;
A
#
# COMPACT_ATOMS: atom_id res chain seq x y z
N MET A 1 -3.30 -29.64 42.53
CA MET A 1 -1.96 -29.01 42.38
C MET A 1 -1.17 -29.73 41.28
N GLY A 2 -1.36 -29.36 40.01
CA GLY A 2 -0.66 -30.03 38.89
C GLY A 2 -0.70 -29.35 37.52
N SER A 3 -1.21 -28.12 37.39
CA SER A 3 -1.39 -27.44 36.08
C SER A 3 -0.28 -26.46 35.71
N SER A 4 0.57 -26.03 36.65
CA SER A 4 1.50 -24.91 36.42
C SER A 4 2.71 -25.25 35.54
N THR A 5 3.03 -26.53 35.33
CA THR A 5 4.30 -26.92 34.69
C THR A 5 4.14 -27.14 33.19
N ALA A 6 2.96 -27.60 32.74
CA ALA A 6 2.66 -27.84 31.33
C ALA A 6 2.43 -26.53 30.56
N GLU A 7 1.70 -25.56 31.14
CA GLU A 7 1.49 -24.23 30.54
C GLU A 7 2.78 -23.45 30.42
N LYS A 8 3.66 -23.51 31.43
CA LYS A 8 4.99 -22.88 31.37
C LYS A 8 5.93 -23.55 30.38
N LEU A 9 5.77 -24.85 30.13
CA LEU A 9 6.55 -25.58 29.13
C LEU A 9 6.07 -25.24 27.72
N GLN A 10 4.76 -25.08 27.54
CA GLN A 10 4.16 -24.68 26.28
C GLN A 10 4.45 -23.20 25.94
N GLU A 11 4.38 -22.28 26.91
CA GLU A 11 4.84 -20.89 26.74
C GLU A 11 6.31 -20.82 26.37
N ARG A 12 7.19 -21.63 27.00
CA ARG A 12 8.60 -21.71 26.63
C ARG A 12 8.83 -22.28 25.24
N GLN A 13 8.08 -23.31 24.85
CA GLN A 13 8.19 -23.93 23.52
C GLN A 13 7.66 -23.00 22.42
N GLU A 14 6.62 -22.22 22.70
CA GLU A 14 6.10 -21.19 21.80
C GLU A 14 7.02 -19.97 21.72
N GLU A 15 7.67 -19.57 22.82
CA GLU A 15 8.70 -18.53 22.85
C GLU A 15 9.98 -18.96 22.11
N GLU A 16 10.41 -20.23 22.27
CA GLU A 16 11.50 -20.82 21.50
C GLU A 16 11.15 -21.00 20.02
N ALA A 17 9.89 -21.31 19.68
CA ALA A 17 9.44 -21.39 18.30
C ALA A 17 9.37 -20.01 17.63
N ARG A 18 8.97 -18.95 18.37
CA ARG A 18 9.02 -17.56 17.90
C ARG A 18 10.45 -17.01 17.78
N GLN A 19 11.40 -17.55 18.53
CA GLN A 19 12.82 -17.18 18.47
C GLN A 19 13.64 -17.96 17.42
N LYS A 20 13.08 -18.98 16.76
CA LYS A 20 13.76 -19.75 15.69
C LYS A 20 13.70 -19.04 14.32
N VAL A 21 14.25 -17.83 14.27
CA VAL A 21 15.09 -17.47 13.12
C VAL A 21 16.46 -18.04 13.44
N PRO A 22 17.08 -18.87 12.58
CA PRO A 22 18.42 -19.41 12.87
C PRO A 22 19.36 -18.29 13.31
N LYS A 23 19.90 -18.37 14.53
CA LYS A 23 20.88 -17.39 15.06
C LYS A 23 22.08 -17.25 14.13
N ASP A 24 22.37 -18.28 13.35
CA ASP A 24 23.52 -18.37 12.43
C ASP A 24 23.36 -17.61 11.11
N GLN A 25 22.27 -16.85 10.91
CA GLN A 25 22.10 -16.00 9.72
C GLN A 25 21.88 -14.50 10.02
N ARG A 26 21.93 -14.07 11.28
CA ARG A 26 21.95 -12.63 11.59
C ARG A 26 23.36 -12.09 11.39
N VAL A 27 23.60 -11.47 10.24
CA VAL A 27 24.79 -10.62 10.04
C VAL A 27 24.80 -9.58 11.16
N SER A 28 25.83 -9.58 12.01
CA SER A 28 25.86 -8.65 13.13
C SER A 28 25.99 -7.22 12.61
N VAL A 29 25.47 -6.23 13.34
CA VAL A 29 25.67 -4.80 13.02
C VAL A 29 27.16 -4.47 12.84
N LYS A 30 28.02 -5.14 13.61
CA LYS A 30 29.47 -5.01 13.51
C LYS A 30 30.01 -5.50 12.16
N ASP A 31 29.53 -6.63 11.67
CA ASP A 31 29.97 -7.19 10.38
C ASP A 31 29.48 -6.32 9.22
N MET A 32 28.22 -5.84 9.28
CA MET A 32 27.71 -4.87 8.30
C MET A 32 28.55 -3.60 8.29
N ARG A 33 28.87 -3.07 9.47
CA ARG A 33 29.71 -1.87 9.61
C ARG A 33 31.10 -2.08 9.02
N CYS A 34 31.77 -3.17 9.39
CA CYS A 34 33.09 -3.51 8.86
C CYS A 34 33.07 -3.62 7.32
N SER A 35 32.09 -4.34 6.77
CA SER A 35 31.91 -4.50 5.33
C SER A 35 31.65 -3.17 4.62
N ASN A 36 30.84 -2.30 5.21
CA ASN A 36 30.53 -0.98 4.67
C ASN A 36 31.71 -0.02 4.76
N ASP A 37 32.45 -0.01 5.87
CA ASP A 37 33.64 0.83 6.04
C ASP A 37 34.73 0.43 5.06
N MET A 38 34.94 -0.88 4.86
CA MET A 38 35.85 -1.39 3.82
C MET A 38 35.42 -0.92 2.42
N PHE A 39 34.12 -1.01 2.10
CA PHE A 39 33.61 -0.52 0.82
C PHE A 39 33.83 0.99 0.64
N LEU A 40 33.59 1.79 1.68
CA LEU A 40 33.83 3.24 1.66
C LEU A 40 35.33 3.56 1.46
N VAL A 41 36.23 2.84 2.14
CA VAL A 41 37.68 2.98 1.96
C VAL A 41 38.10 2.64 0.53
N MET A 42 37.61 1.53 -0.03
CA MET A 42 37.88 1.17 -1.42
C MET A 42 37.43 2.28 -2.39
N ARG A 43 36.23 2.84 -2.17
CA ARG A 43 35.71 3.96 -2.98
C ARG A 43 36.58 5.22 -2.87
N MET A 44 37.06 5.54 -1.67
CA MET A 44 38.00 6.64 -1.46
C MET A 44 39.32 6.41 -2.20
N MET A 45 39.89 5.20 -2.11
CA MET A 45 41.13 4.84 -2.81
C MET A 45 40.98 4.87 -4.35
N GLN A 46 39.78 4.58 -4.85
CA GLN A 46 39.44 4.67 -6.28
C GLN A 46 39.13 6.11 -6.74
N GLY A 47 39.29 7.11 -5.87
CA GLY A 47 39.00 8.51 -6.20
C GLY A 47 37.52 8.85 -6.33
N ASN A 48 36.62 7.96 -5.87
CA ASN A 48 35.17 8.10 -6.01
C ASN A 48 34.44 8.03 -4.64
N PRO A 49 34.74 8.92 -3.68
CA PRO A 49 34.16 8.90 -2.35
C PRO A 49 32.64 9.08 -2.40
N LEU A 50 31.91 8.38 -1.52
CA LEU A 50 30.46 8.60 -1.37
C LEU A 50 30.19 9.86 -0.54
N PRO A 51 29.12 10.60 -0.85
CA PRO A 51 28.73 11.75 -0.04
C PRO A 51 28.31 11.30 1.37
N PRO A 52 28.52 12.13 2.40
CA PRO A 52 28.11 11.80 3.77
C PRO A 52 26.64 11.40 3.86
N PHE A 53 26.38 10.33 4.60
CA PHE A 53 25.03 9.87 4.90
C PHE A 53 24.56 10.46 6.24
N PRO A 54 23.29 10.87 6.39
CA PRO A 54 22.83 11.48 7.63
C PRO A 54 22.78 10.41 8.72
N ASP A 55 23.35 10.72 9.89
CA ASP A 55 23.21 9.87 11.07
C ASP A 55 21.82 10.05 11.69
N PHE A 56 20.82 9.45 11.05
CA PHE A 56 19.46 9.50 11.54
C PHE A 56 19.28 8.73 12.85
N VAL A 57 20.22 7.87 13.24
CA VAL A 57 20.22 7.18 14.54
C VAL A 57 20.35 8.22 15.64
N GLN A 58 21.40 9.06 15.57
CA GLN A 58 21.62 10.14 16.53
C GLN A 58 20.51 11.18 16.47
N GLU A 59 20.06 11.55 15.27
CA GLU A 59 19.00 12.56 15.12
C GLU A 59 17.69 12.12 15.78
N THR A 60 17.28 10.86 15.58
CA THR A 60 16.04 10.30 16.14
C THR A 60 16.15 10.16 17.66
N LEU A 61 17.31 9.71 18.16
CA LEU A 61 17.53 9.46 19.59
C LEU A 61 17.91 10.71 20.40
N LYS A 62 18.20 11.84 19.76
CA LYS A 62 18.58 13.09 20.44
C LYS A 62 17.55 13.53 21.50
N HIS A 63 16.28 13.26 21.27
CA HIS A 63 15.19 13.63 22.17
C HIS A 63 14.79 12.51 23.15
N GLY A 64 15.59 11.43 23.21
CA GLY A 64 15.36 10.27 24.04
C GLY A 64 14.73 9.10 23.27
N TYR A 65 14.64 7.96 23.95
CA TYR A 65 14.05 6.74 23.39
C TYR A 65 12.52 6.81 23.47
N PRO A 66 11.79 6.28 22.47
CA PRO A 66 10.35 6.15 22.56
C PRO A 66 9.94 5.34 23.79
N LYS A 67 8.98 5.85 24.57
CA LYS A 67 8.44 5.14 25.74
C LYS A 67 7.87 3.77 25.35
N GLY A 68 7.95 2.79 26.24
CA GLY A 68 7.41 1.45 25.99
C GLY A 68 8.28 0.55 25.11
N LEU A 69 9.38 1.06 24.55
CA LEU A 69 10.34 0.22 23.81
C LEU A 69 11.66 0.06 24.60
N PRO A 70 12.24 -1.15 24.65
CA PRO A 70 13.58 -1.35 25.20
C PRO A 70 14.63 -0.58 24.40
N ARG A 71 15.52 0.14 25.09
CA ARG A 71 16.56 0.98 24.46
C ARG A 71 17.44 0.21 23.49
N HIS A 72 17.81 -1.02 23.84
CA HIS A 72 18.67 -1.85 23.00
C HIS A 72 18.00 -2.22 21.67
N GLN A 73 16.71 -2.60 21.68
CA GLN A 73 15.96 -2.93 20.46
C GLN A 73 15.82 -1.73 19.53
N VAL A 74 15.52 -0.55 20.09
CA VAL A 74 15.42 0.69 19.30
C VAL A 74 16.76 1.02 18.65
N LYS A 75 17.84 0.97 19.45
CA LYS A 75 19.18 1.29 18.94
C LYS A 75 19.62 0.29 17.88
N GLU A 76 19.48 -1.00 18.13
CA GLU A 76 19.80 -2.07 17.17
C GLU A 76 19.02 -1.89 15.86
N HIS A 77 17.70 -1.66 15.94
CA HIS A 77 16.87 -1.48 14.75
C HIS A 77 17.33 -0.27 13.90
N LEU A 78 17.61 0.87 14.56
CA LEU A 78 18.10 2.07 13.89
C LEU A 78 19.50 1.87 13.30
N GLU A 79 20.41 1.20 14.02
CA GLU A 79 21.77 0.92 13.54
C GLU A 79 21.75 -0.04 12.35
N VAL A 80 20.94 -1.11 12.40
CA VAL A 80 20.74 -2.01 11.26
C VAL A 80 20.22 -1.23 10.06
N ALA A 81 19.20 -0.39 10.25
CA ALA A 81 18.65 0.44 9.17
C ALA A 81 19.72 1.38 8.58
N TYR A 82 20.51 2.04 9.44
CA TYR A 82 21.55 2.98 9.01
C TYR A 82 22.65 2.28 8.22
N GLU A 83 23.14 1.14 8.72
CA GLU A 83 24.16 0.35 8.03
C GLU A 83 23.65 -0.19 6.68
N ASN A 84 22.37 -0.56 6.58
CA ASN A 84 21.81 -0.99 5.30
C ASN A 84 21.74 0.16 4.28
N LEU A 85 21.36 1.37 4.71
CA LEU A 85 21.09 2.48 3.78
C LEU A 85 22.33 3.29 3.39
N ARG A 86 23.33 3.42 4.28
CA ARG A 86 24.42 4.40 4.09
C ARG A 86 25.34 4.14 2.90
N CYS A 87 25.33 2.92 2.36
CA CYS A 87 26.10 2.54 1.17
C CYS A 87 25.19 2.14 -0.01
N LEU A 88 23.86 2.30 0.11
CA LEU A 88 22.94 2.10 -1.00
C LEU A 88 22.78 3.38 -1.84
N PRO A 89 22.57 3.25 -3.16
CA PRO A 89 22.55 1.99 -3.93
C PRO A 89 23.97 1.45 -4.26
N ASP A 90 25.02 2.24 -4.09
CA ASP A 90 26.36 2.03 -4.66
C ASP A 90 26.98 0.65 -4.40
N LYS A 91 26.87 0.14 -3.16
CA LYS A 91 27.45 -1.16 -2.79
C LYS A 91 26.82 -2.31 -3.57
N MET A 92 25.49 -2.32 -3.65
CA MET A 92 24.75 -3.35 -4.38
C MET A 92 24.90 -3.17 -5.88
N GLU A 93 24.91 -1.93 -6.35
CA GLU A 93 25.14 -1.62 -7.76
C GLU A 93 26.49 -2.16 -8.25
N THR A 94 27.56 -1.96 -7.46
CA THR A 94 28.89 -2.51 -7.77
C THR A 94 28.84 -4.03 -7.96
N SER A 95 28.14 -4.75 -7.07
CA SER A 95 27.94 -6.19 -7.20
C SER A 95 27.14 -6.57 -8.45
N ARG A 96 26.08 -5.83 -8.79
CA ARG A 96 25.28 -6.12 -9.99
C ARG A 96 26.00 -5.74 -11.28
N ARG A 97 26.98 -4.83 -11.28
CA ARG A 97 27.81 -4.52 -12.46
C ARG A 97 28.91 -5.54 -12.73
N ASP A 98 29.20 -6.42 -11.77
CA ASP A 98 30.23 -7.45 -11.92
C ASP A 98 29.91 -8.41 -13.10
N PRO A 99 30.86 -8.68 -14.01
CA PRO A 99 30.68 -9.64 -15.09
C PRO A 99 30.37 -11.07 -14.62
N SER A 100 30.84 -11.46 -13.44
CA SER A 100 30.61 -12.77 -12.83
C SER A 100 29.24 -12.92 -12.17
N TRP A 101 28.48 -11.81 -12.04
CA TRP A 101 27.17 -11.85 -11.42
C TRP A 101 26.20 -12.77 -12.18
N LYS A 102 25.49 -13.62 -11.43
CA LYS A 102 24.48 -14.54 -11.94
C LYS A 102 23.22 -14.45 -11.09
N VAL A 103 22.07 -14.65 -11.73
CA VAL A 103 20.79 -14.79 -11.04
C VAL A 103 20.83 -16.07 -10.21
N VAL A 104 20.59 -15.94 -8.90
CA VAL A 104 20.55 -17.10 -8.00
C VAL A 104 19.14 -17.71 -8.01
N PRO A 105 18.96 -19.04 -8.02
CA PRO A 105 17.63 -19.66 -8.10
C PRO A 105 16.62 -19.19 -7.04
N HIS A 106 17.08 -18.89 -5.83
CA HIS A 106 16.20 -18.37 -4.77
C HIS A 106 15.69 -16.94 -5.06
N GLU A 107 16.53 -16.07 -5.64
CA GLU A 107 16.14 -14.72 -6.06
C GLU A 107 15.10 -14.81 -7.19
N LEU A 108 15.31 -15.73 -8.14
CA LEU A 108 14.37 -15.99 -9.22
C LEU A 108 13.02 -16.48 -8.70
N ARG A 109 13.00 -17.45 -7.78
CA ARG A 109 11.75 -17.95 -7.16
C ARG A 109 11.01 -16.86 -6.40
N LYS A 110 11.74 -16.00 -5.69
CA LYS A 110 11.16 -14.85 -5.00
C LYS A 110 10.47 -13.93 -6.01
N ARG A 111 11.14 -13.60 -7.12
CA ARG A 111 10.59 -12.79 -8.20
C ARG A 111 9.34 -13.43 -8.84
N LEU A 112 9.37 -14.74 -9.10
CA LEU A 112 8.27 -15.47 -9.76
C LEU A 112 7.14 -15.87 -8.79
N HIS A 113 7.24 -15.49 -7.51
CA HIS A 113 6.31 -15.89 -6.45
C HIS A 113 6.11 -17.42 -6.35
N GLY A 114 7.18 -18.18 -6.60
CA GLY A 114 7.21 -19.63 -6.52
C GLY A 114 7.91 -20.29 -7.70
N THR A 115 7.69 -21.60 -7.85
CA THR A 115 8.32 -22.46 -8.88
C THR A 115 7.44 -22.68 -10.11
N TRP A 116 6.17 -22.27 -10.05
CA TRP A 116 5.12 -22.66 -11.00
C TRP A 116 5.31 -22.10 -12.41
N SER A 117 6.07 -21.01 -12.57
CA SER A 117 6.38 -20.37 -13.86
C SER A 117 7.84 -20.52 -14.28
N GLU A 118 8.67 -21.28 -13.55
CA GLU A 118 10.10 -21.41 -13.85
C GLU A 118 10.34 -21.99 -15.25
N SER A 119 9.59 -23.03 -15.64
CA SER A 119 9.72 -23.66 -16.97
C SER A 119 9.37 -22.69 -18.11
N TRP A 120 8.29 -21.93 -17.95
CA TRP A 120 7.92 -20.87 -18.89
C TRP A 120 9.01 -19.79 -18.95
N TYR A 121 9.53 -19.37 -17.78
CA TYR A 121 10.48 -18.27 -17.67
C TYR A 121 11.80 -18.55 -18.40
N VAL A 122 12.25 -19.80 -18.43
CA VAL A 122 13.48 -20.23 -19.12
C VAL A 122 13.35 -20.11 -20.64
N GLY A 123 12.18 -20.44 -21.20
CA GLY A 123 11.93 -20.36 -22.64
C GLY A 123 11.36 -19.03 -23.15
N ALA A 124 10.90 -18.17 -22.24
CA ALA A 124 10.22 -16.92 -22.59
C ALA A 124 11.20 -15.84 -23.10
N ARG A 125 10.78 -15.14 -24.17
CA ARG A 125 11.47 -13.94 -24.67
C ARG A 125 11.08 -12.71 -23.85
N VAL A 126 11.96 -11.71 -23.76
CA VAL A 126 11.63 -10.39 -23.19
C VAL A 126 10.35 -9.85 -23.85
N GLY A 127 9.44 -9.33 -23.02
CA GLY A 127 8.10 -8.87 -23.40
C GLY A 127 7.01 -9.95 -23.37
N SER A 128 7.39 -11.22 -23.22
CA SER A 128 6.41 -12.31 -23.12
C SER A 128 5.67 -12.26 -21.78
N VAL A 129 4.38 -12.56 -21.82
CA VAL A 129 3.49 -12.58 -20.65
C VAL A 129 3.11 -14.03 -20.33
N CYS A 130 3.30 -14.44 -19.08
CA CYS A 130 2.88 -15.75 -18.60
C CYS A 130 1.36 -15.76 -18.38
N HIS A 131 0.67 -16.61 -19.13
CA HIS A 131 -0.76 -16.83 -18.94
C HIS A 131 -1.06 -17.91 -17.90
N LEU A 132 -0.07 -18.73 -17.56
CA LEU A 132 -0.17 -19.62 -16.41
C LEU A 132 -0.27 -18.76 -15.16
N ARG A 133 -1.09 -19.17 -14.21
CA ARG A 133 -1.09 -18.60 -12.86
C ARG A 133 -0.98 -19.73 -11.86
N LYS A 134 -0.54 -19.37 -10.66
CA LYS A 134 -0.50 -20.24 -9.48
C LYS A 134 -1.78 -21.08 -9.42
N PRO A 135 -1.70 -22.41 -9.19
CA PRO A 135 -2.88 -23.26 -9.13
C PRO A 135 -3.94 -22.69 -8.17
N PRO A 136 -5.25 -22.84 -8.46
CA PRO A 136 -6.36 -22.22 -7.73
C PRO A 136 -6.42 -22.55 -6.24
N ASN A 137 -5.70 -23.58 -5.78
CA ASN A 137 -5.62 -23.99 -4.37
C ASN A 137 -4.86 -23.00 -3.46
N LYS A 138 -4.41 -21.85 -3.98
CA LYS A 138 -3.86 -20.71 -3.22
C LYS A 138 -4.48 -19.39 -3.71
N GLY A 139 -5.82 -19.33 -3.79
CA GLY A 139 -6.59 -18.13 -4.15
C GLY A 139 -6.37 -16.94 -3.19
N TYR A 140 -7.20 -15.89 -3.34
CA TYR A 140 -7.22 -14.75 -2.40
C TYR A 140 -7.37 -15.28 -0.97
N SER A 141 -6.36 -15.02 -0.14
CA SER A 141 -6.19 -15.77 1.11
C SER A 141 -6.67 -14.97 2.30
N ASN A 142 -7.51 -15.59 3.14
CA ASN A 142 -7.86 -15.09 4.47
C ASN A 142 -6.77 -15.37 5.53
N THR A 143 -5.61 -15.91 5.12
CA THR A 143 -4.52 -16.32 6.04
C THR A 143 -3.65 -15.17 6.54
N VAL A 144 -3.87 -13.96 6.02
CA VAL A 144 -3.21 -12.73 6.49
C VAL A 144 -4.28 -11.66 6.63
N ARG A 145 -4.25 -10.90 7.74
CA ARG A 145 -5.09 -9.70 7.89
C ARG A 145 -4.32 -8.44 7.57
N HIS A 146 -4.91 -7.56 6.78
CA HIS A 146 -4.38 -6.24 6.52
C HIS A 146 -5.06 -5.23 7.45
N ASN A 147 -4.27 -4.42 8.17
CA ASN A 147 -4.83 -3.39 9.04
C ASN A 147 -5.44 -2.22 8.25
N PHE A 148 -4.91 -1.96 7.07
CA PHE A 148 -5.36 -0.98 6.10
C PHE A 148 -4.76 -1.34 4.74
N SER A 149 -5.21 -0.69 3.68
CA SER A 149 -4.77 -0.99 2.33
C SER A 149 -3.25 -0.91 2.17
N ASN A 150 -2.68 -1.71 1.27
CA ASN A 150 -1.24 -1.72 0.97
C ASN A 150 -0.89 -0.98 -0.31
N GLN A 151 -1.83 -0.19 -0.82
CA GLN A 151 -1.77 0.50 -2.10
C GLN A 151 -2.26 1.95 -1.94
N THR A 152 -1.76 2.84 -2.80
CA THR A 152 -2.13 4.25 -2.77
C THR A 152 -3.59 4.43 -3.14
N TYR A 153 -4.36 5.15 -2.34
CA TYR A 153 -5.74 5.46 -2.70
C TYR A 153 -5.78 6.34 -3.95
N THR A 154 -6.55 5.89 -4.94
CA THR A 154 -6.70 6.58 -6.21
C THR A 154 -8.11 7.16 -6.32
N PRO A 155 -8.25 8.36 -6.90
CA PRO A 155 -9.56 8.91 -7.22
C PRO A 155 -10.36 7.95 -8.09
N THR A 156 -11.56 7.58 -7.62
CA THR A 156 -12.47 6.70 -8.36
C THR A 156 -13.77 7.47 -8.63
N PRO A 157 -14.19 7.61 -9.90
CA PRO A 157 -15.45 8.27 -10.21
C PRO A 157 -16.62 7.43 -9.71
N MET A 158 -17.52 8.06 -8.97
CA MET A 158 -18.77 7.49 -8.46
C MET A 158 -19.92 8.47 -8.73
N TYR A 159 -21.16 7.99 -8.72
CA TYR A 159 -22.30 8.80 -9.11
C TYR A 159 -23.42 8.71 -8.08
N SER A 160 -23.92 9.86 -7.62
CA SER A 160 -25.10 9.91 -6.75
C SER A 160 -26.30 9.22 -7.42
N GLY A 161 -27.16 8.60 -6.62
CA GLY A 161 -28.31 7.81 -7.09
C GLY A 161 -27.95 6.49 -7.78
N THR A 162 -26.71 6.03 -7.63
CA THR A 162 -26.25 4.76 -8.22
C THR A 162 -25.57 3.87 -7.17
N THR A 163 -25.26 2.64 -7.56
CA THR A 163 -24.53 1.69 -6.72
C THR A 163 -23.07 1.57 -7.18
N HIS A 164 -22.14 1.70 -6.24
CA HIS A 164 -20.75 1.26 -6.37
C HIS A 164 -20.56 -0.07 -5.61
N VAL A 165 -19.97 -1.07 -6.25
CA VAL A 165 -19.59 -2.32 -5.56
C VAL A 165 -18.07 -2.43 -5.43
N ALA A 166 -17.56 -2.59 -4.21
CA ALA A 166 -16.14 -2.77 -3.93
C ALA A 166 -15.84 -4.22 -3.52
N VAL A 167 -15.12 -4.96 -4.37
CA VAL A 167 -14.72 -6.36 -4.15
C VAL A 167 -13.29 -6.42 -3.64
N GLY A 168 -13.07 -7.14 -2.54
CA GLY A 168 -11.75 -7.26 -1.91
C GLY A 168 -11.34 -5.99 -1.16
N PHE A 169 -12.30 -5.26 -0.61
CA PHE A 169 -12.02 -4.03 0.12
C PHE A 169 -11.31 -4.35 1.43
N VAL A 170 -10.24 -3.60 1.73
CA VAL A 170 -9.57 -3.70 3.04
C VAL A 170 -10.11 -2.66 4.01
N ASP A 171 -10.52 -1.51 3.49
CA ASP A 171 -11.02 -0.36 4.22
C ASP A 171 -11.83 0.58 3.30
N LEU A 172 -12.24 1.76 3.80
CA LEU A 172 -13.00 2.75 3.03
C LEU A 172 -12.10 3.67 2.18
N GLY A 173 -10.85 3.32 1.89
CA GLY A 173 -9.92 4.16 1.13
C GLY A 173 -10.43 4.59 -0.25
N THR A 174 -11.09 3.67 -0.97
CA THR A 174 -11.73 3.96 -2.26
C THR A 174 -12.81 5.03 -2.13
N LEU A 175 -13.59 4.98 -1.05
CA LEU A 175 -14.66 5.95 -0.79
C LEU A 175 -14.11 7.28 -0.26
N LEU A 176 -13.03 7.23 0.53
CA LEU A 176 -12.30 8.39 1.04
C LEU A 176 -11.76 9.26 -0.11
N CYS A 177 -11.41 8.65 -1.24
CA CYS A 177 -10.94 9.35 -2.44
C CYS A 177 -11.98 9.38 -3.57
N ALA A 178 -13.24 9.05 -3.32
CA ALA A 178 -14.26 9.03 -4.36
C ALA A 178 -14.55 10.44 -4.88
N ASP A 179 -14.47 10.59 -6.20
CA ASP A 179 -15.00 11.74 -6.93
C ASP A 179 -16.49 11.45 -7.21
N ILE A 180 -17.35 11.92 -6.30
CA ILE A 180 -18.80 11.68 -6.38
C ILE A 180 -19.44 12.79 -7.21
N GLN A 181 -19.89 12.42 -8.40
CA GLN A 181 -20.53 13.30 -9.36
C GLN A 181 -22.06 13.15 -9.30
N SER A 182 -22.80 14.16 -9.77
CA SER A 182 -24.24 14.05 -9.92
C SER A 182 -24.58 12.96 -10.95
N GLY A 183 -25.45 12.01 -10.57
CA GLY A 183 -25.89 10.94 -11.46
C GLY A 183 -26.81 11.48 -12.55
N GLY A 184 -26.30 11.58 -13.78
CA GLY A 184 -27.02 12.10 -14.95
C GLY A 184 -28.20 11.26 -15.48
N ARG A 185 -28.89 10.48 -14.64
CA ARG A 185 -30.11 9.75 -15.04
C ARG A 185 -31.43 10.37 -14.53
N GLY A 186 -31.38 11.48 -13.79
CA GLY A 186 -32.57 12.14 -13.23
C GLY A 186 -32.96 13.50 -13.82
N GLU A 187 -32.08 14.19 -14.54
CA GLU A 187 -32.35 15.58 -15.00
C GLU A 187 -33.41 15.70 -16.11
N ARG A 188 -33.93 14.59 -16.66
CA ARG A 188 -34.98 14.64 -17.68
C ARG A 188 -36.37 14.23 -17.22
N GLU A 189 -36.56 13.75 -15.99
CA GLU A 189 -37.88 13.31 -15.51
C GLU A 189 -38.26 13.79 -14.10
N GLY A 190 -37.39 14.53 -13.39
CA GLY A 190 -37.72 15.13 -12.10
C GLY A 190 -37.80 16.65 -12.20
N GLY A 191 -39.00 17.22 -12.01
CA GLY A 191 -39.20 18.66 -11.86
C GLY A 191 -38.38 19.26 -10.71
N GLU A 192 -38.26 20.60 -10.70
CA GLU A 192 -37.67 21.38 -9.62
C GLU A 192 -38.19 20.90 -8.25
N GLY A 193 -37.35 20.18 -7.49
CA GLY A 193 -37.70 19.63 -6.17
C GLY A 193 -37.31 18.17 -5.90
N ALA A 194 -36.78 17.42 -6.86
CA ALA A 194 -36.33 16.04 -6.60
C ALA A 194 -35.13 16.00 -5.65
N THR A 195 -35.26 15.33 -4.51
CA THR A 195 -34.17 15.13 -3.55
C THR A 195 -33.06 14.28 -4.19
N PRO A 196 -31.77 14.66 -4.07
CA PRO A 196 -30.67 13.88 -4.62
C PRO A 196 -30.66 12.48 -3.99
N GLN A 197 -30.78 11.44 -4.82
CA GLN A 197 -30.66 10.07 -4.31
C GLN A 197 -29.22 9.78 -3.87
N PRO A 198 -29.03 9.00 -2.80
CA PRO A 198 -27.71 8.74 -2.25
C PRO A 198 -26.90 7.79 -3.14
N LEU A 199 -25.57 7.89 -3.06
CA LEU A 199 -24.68 6.84 -3.54
C LEU A 199 -24.80 5.62 -2.61
N SER A 200 -25.01 4.43 -3.17
CA SER A 200 -24.93 3.17 -2.42
C SER A 200 -23.57 2.52 -2.61
N PHE A 201 -22.74 2.49 -1.55
CA PHE A 201 -21.47 1.79 -1.55
C PHE A 201 -21.66 0.41 -0.91
N VAL A 202 -21.44 -0.66 -1.68
CA VAL A 202 -21.56 -2.05 -1.20
C VAL A 202 -20.22 -2.75 -1.30
N GLY A 203 -19.61 -3.05 -0.16
CA GLY A 203 -18.34 -3.76 -0.06
C GLY A 203 -18.52 -5.27 0.15
N TYR A 204 -17.76 -6.09 -0.57
CA TYR A 204 -17.61 -7.52 -0.34
C TYR A 204 -16.14 -7.86 -0.04
N GLU A 205 -15.92 -8.59 1.05
CA GLU A 205 -14.59 -9.02 1.47
C GLU A 205 -14.66 -10.43 2.09
N LEU A 206 -13.60 -11.22 1.94
CA LEU A 206 -13.45 -12.58 2.48
C LEU A 206 -12.95 -12.57 3.92
N CYS A 207 -12.24 -11.52 4.33
CA CYS A 207 -11.69 -11.33 5.66
C CYS A 207 -12.72 -10.69 6.60
N ALA A 208 -13.28 -11.49 7.52
CA ALA A 208 -14.21 -10.99 8.54
C ALA A 208 -13.63 -9.85 9.40
N PHE A 209 -12.32 -9.85 9.63
CA PHE A 209 -11.62 -8.76 10.32
C PHE A 209 -11.72 -7.42 9.57
N ALA A 210 -11.49 -7.42 8.26
CA ALA A 210 -11.56 -6.21 7.44
C ALA A 210 -13.00 -5.68 7.40
N VAL A 211 -13.99 -6.57 7.28
CA VAL A 211 -15.41 -6.20 7.38
C VAL A 211 -15.71 -5.56 8.74
N ALA A 212 -15.42 -6.25 9.84
CA ALA A 212 -15.70 -5.76 11.20
C ALA A 212 -15.03 -4.42 11.50
N LYS A 213 -13.73 -4.29 11.20
CA LYS A 213 -12.98 -3.05 11.43
C LYS A 213 -13.55 -1.88 10.62
N THR A 214 -13.88 -2.13 9.35
CA THR A 214 -14.41 -1.09 8.46
C THR A 214 -15.82 -0.65 8.89
N MET A 215 -16.65 -1.58 9.39
CA MET A 215 -17.94 -1.25 10.00
C MET A 215 -17.76 -0.32 11.22
N VAL A 216 -16.82 -0.63 12.11
CA VAL A 216 -16.52 0.24 13.26
C VAL A 216 -16.05 1.63 12.83
N VAL A 217 -15.15 1.70 11.85
CA VAL A 217 -14.67 2.99 11.29
C VAL A 217 -15.83 3.80 10.69
N TRP A 218 -16.71 3.17 9.91
CA TRP A 218 -17.88 3.84 9.34
C TRP A 218 -18.83 4.35 10.42
N HIS A 219 -19.10 3.53 11.44
CA HIS A 219 -19.96 3.89 12.56
C HIS A 219 -19.38 5.07 13.35
N MET A 220 -18.08 5.03 13.68
CA MET A 220 -17.39 6.16 14.34
C MET A 220 -17.45 7.45 13.51
N LEU A 221 -17.43 7.34 12.17
CA LEU A 221 -17.52 8.49 11.28
C LEU A 221 -18.91 9.12 11.26
N CYS A 222 -19.97 8.33 11.14
CA CYS A 222 -21.32 8.86 10.94
C CYS A 222 -22.06 9.14 12.26
N GLU A 223 -21.98 8.20 13.20
CA GLU A 223 -22.78 8.24 14.45
C GLU A 223 -22.01 8.86 15.62
N GLY A 224 -20.69 9.00 15.52
CA GLY A 224 -19.87 9.56 16.60
C GLY A 224 -20.04 11.06 16.75
N GLU A 225 -20.60 11.56 17.87
CA GLU A 225 -20.73 13.00 18.15
C GLU A 225 -19.46 13.65 18.75
N ALA A 226 -18.37 12.90 18.87
CA ALA A 226 -17.17 13.36 19.53
C ALA A 226 -16.47 14.49 18.74
N SER A 227 -16.12 15.58 19.44
CA SER A 227 -15.32 16.69 18.89
C SER A 227 -13.92 16.29 18.39
N HIS A 228 -13.48 15.07 18.69
CA HIS A 228 -12.19 14.52 18.30
C HIS A 228 -12.31 13.25 17.41
N TYR A 229 -13.47 13.04 16.76
CA TYR A 229 -13.71 11.88 15.90
C TYR A 229 -12.62 11.72 14.83
N GLU A 230 -12.18 12.81 14.20
CA GLU A 230 -11.21 12.77 13.10
C GLU A 230 -9.91 12.11 13.59
N ARG A 231 -9.43 12.55 14.76
CA ARG A 231 -8.27 11.97 15.41
C ARG A 231 -8.48 10.50 15.77
N ALA A 232 -9.61 10.18 16.38
CA ALA A 232 -9.93 8.82 16.81
C ALA A 232 -9.99 7.85 15.63
N VAL A 233 -10.65 8.24 14.54
CA VAL A 233 -10.75 7.42 13.33
C VAL A 233 -9.38 7.26 12.67
N LEU A 234 -8.58 8.33 12.52
CA LEU A 234 -7.22 8.21 11.97
C LEU A 234 -6.32 7.29 12.83
N GLN A 235 -6.49 7.29 14.15
CA GLN A 235 -5.79 6.38 15.05
C GLN A 235 -6.25 4.92 14.87
N VAL A 236 -7.56 4.66 14.86
CA VAL A 236 -8.11 3.31 14.63
C VAL A 236 -7.67 2.75 13.28
N TRP A 237 -7.58 3.62 12.28
CA TRP A 237 -7.24 3.23 10.92
C TRP A 237 -5.73 2.99 10.77
N TYR A 238 -4.86 3.96 11.12
CA TYR A 238 -3.45 3.98 10.74
C TYR A 238 -2.43 3.92 11.88
N SER A 239 -2.86 3.91 13.14
CA SER A 239 -1.97 3.96 14.32
C SER A 239 -1.94 2.64 15.08
N SER A 240 -0.73 2.23 15.49
CA SER A 240 -0.51 1.10 16.41
C SER A 240 -0.86 1.44 17.86
N THR A 241 -0.93 2.72 18.20
CA THR A 241 -1.26 3.21 19.53
C THR A 241 -2.39 4.23 19.48
N TRP A 242 -3.23 4.21 20.50
CA TRP A 242 -4.43 5.04 20.59
C TRP A 242 -4.41 5.91 21.83
N ASP A 243 -5.13 7.01 21.80
CA ASP A 243 -5.55 7.71 23.02
C ASP A 243 -6.65 6.90 23.72
N LEU A 244 -6.74 6.94 25.06
CA LEU A 244 -7.81 6.22 25.78
C LEU A 244 -9.23 6.59 25.32
N SER A 245 -9.45 7.84 24.89
CA SER A 245 -10.75 8.27 24.36
C SER A 245 -11.07 7.61 23.01
N THR A 246 -10.05 7.33 22.19
CA THR A 246 -10.20 6.56 20.95
C THR A 246 -10.58 5.11 21.25
N GLU A 247 -9.97 4.48 22.27
CA GLU A 247 -10.33 3.12 22.68
C GLU A 247 -11.80 3.06 23.15
N ALA A 248 -12.24 4.03 23.95
CA ALA A 248 -13.64 4.11 24.39
C ALA A 248 -14.61 4.23 23.20
N LEU A 249 -14.37 5.19 22.29
CA LEU A 249 -15.20 5.37 21.09
C LEU A 249 -15.23 4.11 20.19
N PHE A 250 -14.13 3.38 20.11
CA PHE A 250 -14.06 2.14 19.35
C PHE A 250 -14.93 1.03 19.96
N ARG A 251 -14.90 0.88 21.29
CA ARG A 251 -15.73 -0.10 22.00
C ARG A 251 -17.21 0.25 21.92
N ASP A 252 -17.54 1.52 22.10
CA ASP A 252 -18.91 2.01 22.00
C ASP A 252 -19.48 1.74 20.59
N ALA A 253 -18.68 2.00 19.55
CA ALA A 253 -19.06 1.70 18.17
C ALA A 253 -19.23 0.18 17.92
N ALA A 254 -18.32 -0.66 18.42
CA ALA A 254 -18.46 -2.12 18.31
C ALA A 254 -19.72 -2.63 19.01
N SER A 255 -20.01 -2.11 20.21
CA SER A 255 -21.19 -2.47 21.00
C SER A 255 -22.49 -2.03 20.33
N SER A 256 -22.50 -0.81 19.77
CA SER A 256 -23.66 -0.28 19.07
C SER A 256 -23.95 -1.03 17.77
N LEU A 257 -22.93 -1.50 17.05
CA LEU A 257 -23.13 -2.35 15.87
C LEU A 257 -23.75 -3.70 16.23
N LEU A 258 -23.39 -4.28 17.37
CA LEU A 258 -23.98 -5.54 17.85
C LEU A 258 -25.45 -5.39 18.24
N SER A 259 -25.86 -4.21 18.75
CA SER A 259 -27.25 -3.97 19.17
C SER A 259 -28.18 -3.53 18.04
N THR A 260 -27.65 -2.88 17.00
CA THR A 260 -28.44 -2.29 15.92
C THR A 260 -28.52 -3.14 14.65
N ALA A 261 -27.55 -4.04 14.43
CA ALA A 261 -27.55 -4.88 13.23
C ALA A 261 -28.55 -6.03 13.37
N SER A 262 -29.52 -6.10 12.44
CA SER A 262 -30.56 -7.13 12.43
C SER A 262 -30.01 -8.55 12.26
N SER A 263 -28.90 -8.71 11.55
CA SER A 263 -28.17 -9.97 11.42
C SER A 263 -26.74 -9.71 10.93
N LEU A 264 -25.75 -10.17 11.70
CA LEU A 264 -24.33 -10.12 11.32
C LEU A 264 -23.82 -11.54 11.06
N PRO A 265 -22.94 -11.73 10.06
CA PRO A 265 -22.26 -13.01 9.88
C PRO A 265 -21.53 -13.42 11.18
N PRO A 266 -21.61 -14.69 11.63
CA PRO A 266 -21.02 -15.13 12.89
C PRO A 266 -19.53 -14.77 13.08
N PRO A 267 -18.67 -14.87 12.04
CA PRO A 267 -17.27 -14.46 12.16
C PRO A 267 -17.11 -12.95 12.42
N VAL A 268 -17.99 -12.11 11.88
CA VAL A 268 -17.96 -10.66 12.06
C VAL A 268 -18.47 -10.29 13.45
N SER A 269 -19.60 -10.88 13.88
CA SER A 269 -20.15 -10.63 15.21
C SER A 269 -19.21 -11.11 16.32
N SER A 270 -18.53 -12.24 16.16
CA SER A 270 -17.53 -12.73 17.12
C SER A 270 -16.39 -11.73 17.35
N ILE A 271 -15.86 -11.11 16.27
CA ILE A 271 -14.81 -10.10 16.37
C ILE A 271 -15.32 -8.84 17.08
N LEU A 272 -16.52 -8.38 16.72
CA LEU A 272 -17.13 -7.20 17.35
C LEU A 272 -17.40 -7.44 18.83
N SER A 273 -17.92 -8.62 19.21
CA SER A 273 -18.16 -8.99 20.61
C SER A 273 -16.86 -9.03 21.42
N HIS A 274 -15.79 -9.60 20.85
CA HIS A 274 -14.47 -9.59 21.48
C HIS A 274 -13.98 -8.17 21.74
N TRP A 275 -14.09 -7.26 20.77
CA TRP A 275 -13.67 -5.87 20.94
C TRP A 275 -14.56 -5.05 21.87
N ALA A 276 -15.87 -5.30 21.86
CA ALA A 276 -16.83 -4.62 22.72
C ALA A 276 -16.58 -4.95 24.20
N ASP A 277 -16.28 -6.21 24.52
CA ASP A 277 -16.12 -6.70 25.89
C ASP A 277 -14.69 -6.46 26.44
N PRO A 278 -14.53 -5.62 27.49
CA PRO A 278 -13.23 -5.40 28.13
C PRO A 278 -12.63 -6.65 28.80
N SER A 279 -13.45 -7.64 29.15
CA SER A 279 -12.99 -8.90 29.75
C SER A 279 -12.35 -9.83 28.72
N LEU A 280 -12.84 -9.82 27.47
CA LEU A 280 -12.30 -10.61 26.36
C LEU A 280 -11.13 -9.89 25.67
N SER A 281 -11.26 -8.58 25.50
CA SER A 281 -10.25 -7.73 24.89
C SER A 281 -9.81 -6.63 25.86
N PRO A 282 -8.95 -6.90 26.85
CA PRO A 282 -8.43 -5.86 27.75
C PRO A 282 -7.61 -4.82 26.99
N SER A 283 -7.46 -3.63 27.57
CA SER A 283 -6.62 -2.57 26.98
C SER A 283 -5.20 -3.06 26.75
N VAL A 284 -4.68 -2.86 25.54
CA VAL A 284 -3.35 -3.36 25.16
C VAL A 284 -2.28 -2.47 25.78
N PRO A 285 -1.31 -3.02 26.54
CA PRO A 285 -0.22 -2.22 27.08
C PRO A 285 0.61 -1.53 26.00
N LEU A 286 1.00 -0.27 26.23
CA LEU A 286 1.79 0.51 25.27
C LEU A 286 3.07 -0.20 24.83
N SER A 287 3.76 -0.87 25.77
CA SER A 287 4.99 -1.59 25.49
C SER A 287 4.79 -2.78 24.56
N ARG A 288 3.69 -3.53 24.76
CA ARG A 288 3.30 -4.65 23.91
C ARG A 288 3.00 -4.16 22.49
N ALA A 289 2.14 -3.15 22.35
CA ALA A 289 1.76 -2.62 21.04
C ALA A 289 2.96 -2.10 20.23
N ARG A 290 3.86 -1.35 20.86
CA ARG A 290 5.06 -0.86 20.17
C ARG A 290 6.05 -1.97 19.86
N GLY A 291 6.21 -2.95 20.75
CA GLY A 291 7.07 -4.11 20.51
C GLY A 291 6.57 -4.96 19.34
N GLU A 292 5.28 -5.26 19.30
CA GLU A 292 4.64 -5.97 18.19
C GLU A 292 4.66 -5.15 16.90
N TRP A 293 4.43 -3.84 16.96
CA TRP A 293 4.60 -2.97 15.79
C TRP A 293 6.03 -3.06 15.23
N LEU A 294 7.04 -2.90 16.08
CA LEU A 294 8.43 -2.93 15.67
C LEU A 294 8.84 -4.29 15.09
N SER A 295 8.27 -5.40 15.58
CA SER A 295 8.54 -6.74 15.04
C SER A 295 7.89 -6.99 13.67
N LEU A 296 6.82 -6.25 13.34
CA LEU A 296 6.20 -6.26 12.01
C LEU A 296 6.96 -5.42 10.98
N GLN A 297 7.90 -4.58 11.42
CA GLN A 297 8.70 -3.74 10.54
C GLN A 297 10.03 -4.41 10.18
N SER A 298 10.38 -4.36 8.89
CA SER A 298 11.71 -4.78 8.45
C SER A 298 12.67 -3.59 8.55
N PRO A 299 13.84 -3.74 9.20
CA PRO A 299 14.84 -2.67 9.25
C PRO A 299 15.31 -2.21 7.87
N THR A 300 15.22 -3.06 6.84
CA THR A 300 15.69 -2.78 5.47
C THR A 300 14.62 -2.16 4.57
N SER A 301 13.39 -2.67 4.60
CA SER A 301 12.32 -2.23 3.70
C SER A 301 11.37 -1.19 4.33
N SER A 302 11.37 -1.05 5.65
CA SER A 302 10.48 -0.09 6.33
C SER A 302 11.16 1.25 6.64
N PHE A 303 12.49 1.31 6.77
CA PHE A 303 13.17 2.46 7.37
C PHE A 303 13.63 3.55 6.38
N LEU A 304 12.71 4.07 5.56
CA LEU A 304 13.01 5.06 4.51
C LEU A 304 13.24 6.49 5.05
N ALA A 305 13.35 6.65 6.37
CA ALA A 305 13.73 7.92 6.98
C ALA A 305 15.10 8.41 6.46
N GLY A 306 16.06 7.51 6.23
CA GLY A 306 17.38 7.87 5.68
C GLY A 306 17.33 8.51 4.29
N SER A 307 16.24 8.28 3.53
CA SER A 307 16.01 8.85 2.20
C SER A 307 15.65 10.35 2.24
N LEU A 308 15.26 10.89 3.39
CA LEU A 308 14.80 12.27 3.52
C LEU A 308 15.95 13.26 3.76
N VAL A 309 15.91 14.41 3.07
CA VAL A 309 16.93 15.48 3.14
C VAL A 309 16.79 16.31 4.41
N ARG A 310 15.57 16.62 4.84
CA ARG A 310 15.33 17.48 6.00
C ARG A 310 15.32 16.66 7.28
N ARG A 311 16.14 17.06 8.25
CA ARG A 311 16.24 16.44 9.58
C ARG A 311 14.88 16.26 10.27
N LYS A 312 14.01 17.28 10.23
CA LYS A 312 12.69 17.21 10.89
C LYS A 312 11.82 16.07 10.34
N ASP A 313 11.90 15.81 9.03
CA ASP A 313 11.15 14.73 8.40
C ASP A 313 11.75 13.37 8.76
N ARG A 314 13.09 13.27 8.78
CA ARG A 314 13.79 12.05 9.24
C ARG A 314 13.37 11.66 10.64
N VAL A 315 13.36 12.61 11.57
CA VAL A 315 12.97 12.36 12.97
C VAL A 315 11.49 11.96 13.04
N ALA A 316 10.61 12.64 12.30
CA ALA A 316 9.18 12.33 12.31
C ALA A 316 8.89 10.92 11.76
N VAL A 317 9.41 10.61 10.57
CA VAL A 317 9.24 9.29 9.92
C VAL A 317 9.94 8.19 10.71
N GLY A 318 11.16 8.45 11.20
CA GLY A 318 11.88 7.48 12.04
C GLY A 318 11.13 7.16 13.33
N THR A 319 10.49 8.17 13.95
CA THR A 319 9.65 7.96 15.14
C THR A 319 8.39 7.16 14.80
N TYR A 320 7.72 7.46 13.69
CA TYR A 320 6.56 6.68 13.24
C TYR A 320 6.94 5.23 12.96
N ASN A 321 8.04 4.97 12.26
CA ASN A 321 8.48 3.62 11.97
C ASN A 321 8.77 2.80 13.22
N LEU A 322 9.37 3.43 14.24
CA LEU A 322 9.66 2.77 15.53
C LEU A 322 8.40 2.48 16.34
N THR A 323 7.41 3.37 16.31
CA THR A 323 6.31 3.36 17.28
C THR A 323 4.96 2.97 16.68
N GLY A 324 4.73 3.26 15.41
CA GLY A 324 3.45 3.21 14.71
C GLY A 324 2.47 4.31 15.15
N ASP A 325 2.94 5.31 15.88
CA ASP A 325 2.11 6.42 16.36
C ASP A 325 1.67 7.33 15.20
N PHE A 326 0.37 7.36 14.90
CA PHE A 326 -0.21 8.27 13.93
C PHE A 326 -1.37 9.08 14.53
N ALA A 327 -1.49 10.36 14.15
CA ALA A 327 -2.55 11.27 14.61
C ALA A 327 -2.72 11.33 16.14
N ARG A 328 -1.64 11.28 16.92
CA ARG A 328 -1.72 11.40 18.38
C ARG A 328 -1.88 12.85 18.84
N ALA A 329 -2.53 13.04 19.98
CA ALA A 329 -2.56 14.36 20.62
C ALA A 329 -1.17 14.79 21.08
N ASP A 330 -0.73 15.99 20.69
CA ASP A 330 0.57 16.53 21.06
C ASP A 330 0.67 16.71 22.58
N ALA A 331 1.56 15.96 23.22
CA ALA A 331 1.92 16.16 24.63
C ALA A 331 2.58 17.53 24.90
N SER A 332 2.95 18.24 23.83
CA SER A 332 3.65 19.53 23.78
C SER A 332 2.75 20.72 23.46
N ALA A 333 1.43 20.54 23.30
CA ALA A 333 0.48 21.64 23.12
C ALA A 333 0.75 22.71 24.20
N LYS A 334 1.38 23.81 23.77
CA LYS A 334 1.87 24.86 24.66
C LYS A 334 0.68 25.44 25.43
N LYS A 335 0.94 25.87 26.67
CA LYS A 335 0.05 26.72 27.47
C LYS A 335 -0.65 27.73 26.55
N ALA A 336 -1.94 27.53 26.24
CA ALA A 336 -2.81 28.66 26.04
C ALA A 336 -2.79 29.41 27.38
N ARG A 337 -2.32 30.66 27.37
CA ARG A 337 -2.08 31.48 28.57
C ARG A 337 -3.24 31.31 29.58
N GLY A 338 -2.93 30.79 30.76
CA GLY A 338 -3.86 30.76 31.91
C GLY A 338 -4.68 29.48 32.17
N ARG A 339 -4.74 28.48 31.27
CA ARG A 339 -5.53 27.25 31.55
C ARG A 339 -4.71 26.16 32.26
N ARG A 340 -5.30 25.55 33.30
CA ARG A 340 -4.79 24.33 33.97
C ARG A 340 -4.41 23.29 32.91
N ARG A 341 -3.25 22.65 33.10
CA ARG A 341 -2.71 21.65 32.18
C ARG A 341 -3.75 20.53 32.03
N ALA A 342 -4.33 20.39 30.84
CA ALA A 342 -5.18 19.23 30.55
C ALA A 342 -4.37 17.96 30.86
N PRO A 343 -4.96 16.94 31.50
CA PRO A 343 -4.27 15.71 31.81
C PRO A 343 -3.67 15.15 30.52
N LYS A 344 -2.38 14.77 30.57
CA LYS A 344 -1.70 14.20 29.40
C LYS A 344 -2.51 12.99 28.93
N PRO A 345 -2.89 12.90 27.65
CA PRO A 345 -3.59 11.74 27.13
C PRO A 345 -2.70 10.52 27.37
N ARG A 346 -3.24 9.54 28.09
CA ARG A 346 -2.56 8.27 28.34
C ARG A 346 -2.76 7.41 27.09
N PRO A 347 -1.69 6.92 26.46
CA PRO A 347 -1.84 6.04 25.32
C PRO A 347 -2.06 4.59 25.75
N THR A 348 -2.76 3.88 24.88
CA THR A 348 -3.00 2.44 24.89
C THR A 348 -2.57 1.86 23.53
N GLY A 349 -2.48 0.54 23.43
CA GLY A 349 -2.27 -0.13 22.16
C GLY A 349 -3.55 -0.23 21.34
N SER A 350 -3.41 -0.36 20.03
CA SER A 350 -4.54 -0.60 19.14
C SER A 350 -5.18 -1.97 19.43
N LEU A 351 -6.47 -1.97 19.81
CA LEU A 351 -7.22 -3.21 20.00
C LEU A 351 -7.35 -3.95 18.68
N SER A 352 -7.71 -3.25 17.59
CA SER A 352 -7.88 -3.90 16.29
C SER A 352 -6.57 -4.44 15.72
N MET A 353 -5.40 -3.88 16.05
CA MET A 353 -4.13 -4.47 15.62
C MET A 353 -3.68 -5.63 16.52
N PHE A 354 -3.83 -5.54 17.83
CA PHE A 354 -3.11 -6.42 18.77
C PHE A 354 -3.99 -7.23 19.74
N SER A 355 -5.30 -7.03 19.70
CA SER A 355 -6.29 -7.81 20.45
C SER A 355 -7.35 -8.35 19.49
N CYS A 356 -7.08 -9.50 18.90
CA CYS A 356 -8.02 -10.22 18.05
C CYS A 356 -8.40 -11.54 18.69
N PRO A 357 -9.60 -12.07 18.40
CA PRO A 357 -9.97 -13.42 18.79
C PRO A 357 -8.99 -14.47 18.28
N ASP A 358 -8.93 -15.62 18.96
CA ASP A 358 -8.17 -16.77 18.53
C ASP A 358 -8.60 -17.25 17.14
N GLY A 359 -7.65 -17.76 16.37
CA GLY A 359 -7.88 -18.23 15.00
C GLY A 359 -7.94 -17.13 13.93
N ILE A 360 -7.91 -15.84 14.32
CA ILE A 360 -7.76 -14.74 13.36
C ILE A 360 -6.33 -14.72 12.81
N ALA A 361 -6.23 -14.57 11.49
CA ALA A 361 -4.95 -14.49 10.79
C ALA A 361 -3.99 -13.44 11.39
N PRO A 362 -2.67 -13.70 11.35
CA PRO A 362 -1.68 -12.73 11.77
C PRO A 362 -1.73 -11.46 10.92
N SER A 363 -1.34 -10.33 11.51
CA SER A 363 -1.19 -9.07 10.80
C SER A 363 -0.17 -9.20 9.68
N ALA A 364 -0.49 -8.64 8.52
CA ALA A 364 0.50 -8.38 7.49
C ALA A 364 1.63 -7.52 8.09
N GLY A 365 2.88 -7.88 7.77
CA GLY A 365 4.04 -7.03 8.06
C GLY A 365 4.07 -5.80 7.15
N LEU A 366 4.96 -4.85 7.44
CA LEU A 366 5.26 -3.68 6.61
C LEU A 366 4.10 -2.69 6.40
N ALA A 367 3.14 -2.63 7.32
CA ALA A 367 2.10 -1.61 7.28
C ALA A 367 2.72 -0.21 7.51
N SER A 368 2.39 0.75 6.63
CA SER A 368 2.83 2.14 6.72
C SER A 368 1.77 3.04 6.11
N VAL A 369 1.43 4.16 6.77
CA VAL A 369 0.51 5.16 6.23
C VAL A 369 0.96 5.71 4.87
N PHE A 370 2.28 5.68 4.60
CA PHE A 370 2.82 6.07 3.31
C PHE A 370 2.43 5.13 2.17
N SER A 371 2.03 3.89 2.47
CA SER A 371 1.52 2.96 1.45
C SER A 371 0.16 3.35 0.88
N VAL A 372 -0.62 4.17 1.60
CA VAL A 372 -2.01 4.48 1.19
C VAL A 372 -2.21 5.88 0.64
N VAL A 373 -1.24 6.77 0.77
CA VAL A 373 -1.40 8.18 0.40
C VAL A 373 -0.63 8.56 -0.86
N PRO A 374 -1.18 9.46 -1.70
CA PRO A 374 -0.46 10.04 -2.82
C PRO A 374 0.57 11.04 -2.28
N PHE A 375 1.83 10.61 -2.22
CA PHE A 375 2.89 11.33 -1.52
C PHE A 375 3.05 12.78 -1.97
N ARG A 376 2.89 13.06 -3.28
CA ARG A 376 2.98 14.42 -3.84
C ARG A 376 1.95 15.36 -3.26
N GLU A 377 0.70 14.93 -3.17
CA GLU A 377 -0.37 15.74 -2.60
C GLU A 377 -0.11 16.00 -1.12
N CYS A 378 0.37 14.99 -0.39
CA CYS A 378 0.77 15.17 1.01
C CYS A 378 1.92 16.18 1.17
N LEU A 379 2.90 16.18 0.26
CA LEU A 379 3.96 17.19 0.26
C LEU A 379 3.42 18.59 -0.02
N GLN A 380 2.46 18.73 -0.94
CA GLN A 380 1.81 20.01 -1.19
C GLN A 380 1.05 20.50 0.05
N CYS A 381 0.32 19.62 0.74
CA CYS A 381 -0.29 19.93 2.03
C CYS A 381 0.78 20.42 3.03
N ALA A 382 1.89 19.70 3.21
CA ALA A 382 2.96 20.09 4.12
C ALA A 382 3.61 21.45 3.75
N ARG A 383 3.73 21.77 2.46
CA ARG A 383 4.26 23.06 1.98
C ARG A 383 3.33 24.23 2.27
N ASN A 384 2.02 24.00 2.20
CA ASN A 384 1.00 25.01 2.51
C ASN A 384 0.85 25.27 4.01
N MET A 385 1.44 24.42 4.86
CA MET A 385 1.47 24.59 6.31
C MET A 385 2.64 25.48 6.76
N SER A 386 2.80 25.65 8.07
CA SER A 386 3.92 26.41 8.65
C SER A 386 5.28 25.81 8.28
N GLY A 387 6.33 26.63 8.30
CA GLY A 387 7.70 26.19 7.98
C GLY A 387 8.24 25.04 8.86
N SER A 388 7.60 24.75 10.00
CA SER A 388 7.91 23.62 10.87
C SER A 388 7.24 22.30 10.48
N ALA A 389 6.26 22.31 9.57
CA ALA A 389 5.51 21.11 9.19
C ALA A 389 6.41 20.02 8.58
N THR A 390 6.14 18.78 8.94
CA THR A 390 6.82 17.59 8.48
C THR A 390 6.04 16.89 7.37
N VAL A 391 6.66 15.92 6.69
CA VAL A 391 5.94 15.08 5.71
C VAL A 391 4.75 14.34 6.32
N LEU A 392 4.84 13.88 7.58
CA LEU A 392 3.73 13.24 8.28
C LEU A 392 2.60 14.21 8.60
N ASP A 393 2.90 15.49 8.82
CA ASP A 393 1.87 16.52 8.99
C ASP A 393 1.06 16.70 7.69
N GLY A 394 1.74 16.69 6.55
CA GLY A 394 1.10 16.71 5.24
C GLY A 394 0.20 15.49 5.00
N VAL A 395 0.64 14.29 5.39
CA VAL A 395 -0.17 13.06 5.32
C VAL A 395 -1.43 13.19 6.19
N ARG A 396 -1.28 13.67 7.43
CA ARG A 396 -2.39 13.88 8.35
C ARG A 396 -3.40 14.89 7.81
N GLU A 397 -2.94 16.02 7.27
CA GLU A 397 -3.82 17.03 6.68
C GLU A 397 -4.58 16.48 5.47
N TRP A 398 -3.87 15.80 4.57
CA TRP A 398 -4.45 15.20 3.37
C TRP A 398 -5.56 14.19 3.69
N LEU A 399 -5.31 13.31 4.68
CA LEU A 399 -6.31 12.36 5.18
C LEU A 399 -7.45 13.08 5.90
N GLY A 400 -7.15 14.08 6.74
CA GLY A 400 -8.13 14.82 7.53
C GLY A 400 -9.17 15.54 6.66
N VAL A 401 -8.74 16.22 5.60
CA VAL A 401 -9.65 16.90 4.65
C VAL A 401 -10.66 15.91 4.05
N ARG A 402 -10.18 14.76 3.58
CA ARG A 402 -11.03 13.74 2.95
C ARG A 402 -11.95 13.05 3.96
N LEU A 403 -11.46 12.84 5.18
CA LEU A 403 -12.23 12.21 6.25
C LEU A 403 -13.40 13.10 6.67
N ARG A 404 -13.18 14.42 6.77
CA ARG A 404 -14.24 15.41 7.02
C ARG A 404 -15.31 15.37 5.92
N ALA A 405 -14.90 15.40 4.65
CA ALA A 405 -15.81 15.32 3.52
C ALA A 405 -16.62 14.00 3.50
N LEU A 406 -15.98 12.86 3.80
CA LEU A 406 -16.66 11.57 3.88
C LEU A 406 -17.69 11.53 5.00
N ARG A 407 -17.34 12.07 6.18
CA ARG A 407 -18.29 12.17 7.31
C ARG A 407 -19.48 13.05 6.97
N GLU A 408 -19.26 14.23 6.40
CA GLU A 408 -20.34 15.13 6.00
C GLU A 408 -21.32 14.41 5.06
N ARG A 409 -20.78 13.69 4.07
CA ARG A 409 -21.57 12.91 3.13
C ARG A 409 -22.36 11.78 3.79
N GLY A 410 -21.74 11.05 4.71
CA GLY A 410 -22.39 9.98 5.48
C GLY A 410 -23.51 10.50 6.39
N ARG A 411 -23.25 11.57 7.15
CA ARG A 411 -24.26 12.18 8.05
C ARG A 411 -25.41 12.84 7.30
N ALA A 412 -25.16 13.40 6.12
CA ALA A 412 -26.20 13.94 5.26
C ALA A 412 -27.03 12.84 4.57
N GLY A 413 -26.67 11.56 4.74
CA GLY A 413 -27.31 10.44 4.04
C GLY A 413 -26.99 10.37 2.55
N SER A 414 -26.19 11.29 2.00
CA SER A 414 -25.81 11.32 0.57
C SER A 414 -24.93 10.14 0.14
N VAL A 415 -24.32 9.45 1.10
CA VAL A 415 -23.57 8.20 0.90
C VAL A 415 -24.04 7.18 1.93
N SER A 416 -24.44 6.01 1.46
CA SER A 416 -24.77 4.84 2.28
C SER A 416 -23.71 3.75 2.10
N VAL A 417 -23.38 3.03 3.16
CA VAL A 417 -22.34 1.99 3.16
C VAL A 417 -22.93 0.68 3.68
N SER A 418 -22.82 -0.39 2.89
CA SER A 418 -23.17 -1.76 3.26
C SER A 418 -21.93 -2.64 3.10
N LEU A 419 -21.48 -3.30 4.16
CA LEU A 419 -20.27 -4.12 4.17
C LEU A 419 -20.65 -5.58 4.42
N ARG A 420 -20.23 -6.48 3.54
CA ARG A 420 -20.66 -7.87 3.50
C ARG A 420 -19.45 -8.80 3.50
N LEU A 421 -19.56 -9.90 4.24
CA LEU A 421 -18.62 -11.02 4.18
C LEU A 421 -19.05 -11.93 3.02
N GLY A 422 -18.21 -12.10 2.00
CA GLY A 422 -18.56 -12.94 0.86
C GLY A 422 -17.47 -13.06 -0.20
N ASP A 423 -17.44 -14.22 -0.87
CA ASP A 423 -16.57 -14.49 -2.02
C ASP A 423 -17.32 -14.15 -3.31
N VAL A 424 -16.87 -13.16 -4.08
CA VAL A 424 -17.52 -12.86 -5.37
C VAL A 424 -17.36 -13.99 -6.39
N THR A 425 -16.47 -14.95 -6.17
CA THR A 425 -16.35 -16.14 -7.03
C THR A 425 -17.44 -17.18 -6.75
N ASP A 426 -18.13 -17.08 -5.61
CA ASP A 426 -19.35 -17.83 -5.32
C ASP A 426 -20.48 -17.34 -6.24
N TYR A 427 -21.24 -18.29 -6.81
CA TYR A 427 -22.37 -18.02 -7.66
C TYR A 427 -23.48 -17.23 -6.96
N ALA A 428 -23.75 -17.50 -5.69
CA ALA A 428 -24.78 -16.81 -4.92
C ALA A 428 -24.44 -15.32 -4.75
N VAL A 429 -23.20 -15.02 -4.38
CA VAL A 429 -22.69 -13.66 -4.23
C VAL A 429 -22.59 -12.95 -5.58
N THR A 430 -22.14 -13.63 -6.63
CA THR A 430 -22.15 -13.09 -8.00
C THR A 430 -23.55 -12.64 -8.41
N ARG A 431 -24.57 -13.46 -8.13
CA ARG A 431 -25.97 -13.15 -8.46
C ARG A 431 -26.48 -11.97 -7.64
N GLU A 432 -26.18 -11.93 -6.35
CA GLU A 432 -26.51 -10.81 -5.46
C GLU A 432 -25.93 -9.49 -5.98
N VAL A 433 -24.64 -9.48 -6.35
CA VAL A 433 -23.98 -8.31 -6.94
C VAL A 433 -24.63 -7.89 -8.25
N SER A 434 -24.98 -8.84 -9.11
CA SER A 434 -25.65 -8.57 -10.38
C SER A 434 -27.00 -7.86 -10.18
N VAL A 435 -27.78 -8.28 -9.19
CA VAL A 435 -29.07 -7.66 -8.85
C VAL A 435 -28.92 -6.21 -8.39
N LEU A 436 -27.80 -5.86 -7.74
CA LEU A 436 -27.50 -4.46 -7.34
C LEU A 436 -27.33 -3.51 -8.54
N SER A 437 -27.17 -4.05 -9.76
CA SER A 437 -27.00 -3.29 -11.00
C SER A 437 -25.94 -2.17 -10.86
N PRO A 438 -24.70 -2.50 -10.47
CA PRO A 438 -23.70 -1.49 -10.14
C PRO A 438 -23.38 -0.61 -11.35
N ARG A 439 -23.27 0.69 -11.11
CA ARG A 439 -22.78 1.65 -12.10
C ARG A 439 -21.26 1.60 -12.20
N THR A 440 -20.59 1.43 -11.06
CA THR A 440 -19.15 1.25 -11.00
C THR A 440 -18.78 0.12 -10.06
N MET A 441 -17.66 -0.55 -10.33
CA MET A 441 -17.14 -1.62 -9.49
C MET A 441 -15.64 -1.50 -9.29
N SER A 442 -15.14 -1.64 -8.05
CA SER A 442 -13.71 -1.76 -7.78
C SER A 442 -13.34 -3.19 -7.39
N TRP A 443 -12.20 -3.68 -7.87
CA TRP A 443 -11.76 -5.09 -7.72
C TRP A 443 -10.48 -5.26 -6.90
N SER A 444 -10.03 -4.20 -6.21
CA SER A 444 -8.81 -4.22 -5.40
C SER A 444 -7.64 -4.90 -6.16
N ASN A 445 -6.85 -5.75 -5.50
CA ASN A 445 -5.87 -6.65 -6.12
C ASN A 445 -6.40 -8.04 -6.46
N VAL A 446 -7.72 -8.26 -6.56
CA VAL A 446 -8.31 -9.56 -6.99
C VAL A 446 -7.76 -9.98 -8.36
N LEU A 447 -7.38 -9.00 -9.18
CA LEU A 447 -6.70 -9.17 -10.46
C LEU A 447 -5.40 -9.98 -10.37
N ASP A 448 -4.77 -10.09 -9.20
CA ASP A 448 -3.56 -10.87 -8.97
C ASP A 448 -3.82 -12.34 -8.64
N TYR A 449 -5.04 -12.68 -8.20
CA TYR A 449 -5.38 -14.01 -7.70
C TYR A 449 -6.32 -14.78 -8.62
N VAL A 450 -7.04 -14.10 -9.52
CA VAL A 450 -7.98 -14.71 -10.45
C VAL A 450 -7.40 -14.73 -11.87
N PRO A 451 -7.48 -15.86 -12.61
CA PRO A 451 -7.08 -15.90 -14.02
C PRO A 451 -7.86 -14.87 -14.86
N ASN A 452 -7.17 -14.17 -15.77
CA ASN A 452 -7.76 -13.05 -16.52
C ASN A 452 -9.11 -13.40 -17.17
N LYS A 453 -9.22 -14.55 -17.86
CA LYS A 453 -10.47 -15.00 -18.48
C LYS A 453 -11.62 -15.18 -17.47
N VAL A 454 -11.32 -15.74 -16.30
CA VAL A 454 -12.31 -15.95 -15.22
C VAL A 454 -12.73 -14.60 -14.63
N LEU A 455 -11.78 -13.71 -14.36
CA LEU A 455 -12.04 -12.36 -13.89
C LEU A 455 -12.96 -11.60 -14.87
N HIS A 456 -12.67 -11.64 -16.17
CA HIS A 456 -13.51 -10.97 -17.16
C HIS A 456 -14.93 -11.54 -17.20
N GLY A 457 -15.07 -12.88 -17.11
CA GLY A 457 -16.38 -13.53 -17.00
C GLY A 457 -17.16 -13.11 -15.75
N LEU A 458 -16.50 -13.03 -14.59
CA LEU A 458 -17.10 -12.55 -13.34
C LEU A 458 -17.54 -11.09 -13.46
N ALA A 459 -16.65 -10.22 -13.96
CA ALA A 459 -16.94 -8.81 -14.13
C ALA A 459 -18.17 -8.57 -15.03
N ARG A 460 -18.30 -9.30 -16.15
CA ARG A 460 -19.50 -9.24 -17.01
C ARG A 460 -20.76 -9.70 -16.30
N ARG A 461 -20.71 -10.78 -15.49
CA ARG A 461 -21.87 -11.27 -14.73
C ARG A 461 -22.31 -10.29 -13.65
N CYS A 462 -21.37 -9.65 -12.97
CA CYS A 462 -21.64 -8.72 -11.88
C CYS A 462 -22.13 -7.35 -12.36
N GLY A 463 -21.50 -6.75 -13.37
CA GLY A 463 -21.78 -5.37 -13.79
C GLY A 463 -22.47 -5.20 -15.15
N GLY A 464 -22.49 -6.24 -15.98
CA GLY A 464 -22.98 -6.14 -17.35
C GLY A 464 -22.15 -5.17 -18.22
N VAL A 465 -22.76 -4.68 -19.30
CA VAL A 465 -22.09 -3.81 -20.31
C VAL A 465 -22.07 -2.33 -19.92
N THR A 466 -22.89 -1.91 -18.95
CA THR A 466 -23.03 -0.50 -18.54
C THR A 466 -22.20 -0.12 -17.32
N CYS A 467 -21.54 -1.11 -16.70
CA CYS A 467 -20.71 -0.93 -15.53
C CYS A 467 -19.27 -0.57 -15.92
N THR A 468 -18.72 0.44 -15.26
CA THR A 468 -17.29 0.73 -15.31
C THR A 468 -16.58 0.03 -14.16
N HIS A 469 -15.59 -0.79 -14.50
CA HIS A 469 -14.80 -1.52 -13.53
C HIS A 469 -13.46 -0.80 -13.30
N SER A 470 -12.93 -0.88 -12.08
CA SER A 470 -11.58 -0.45 -11.73
C SER A 470 -10.90 -1.46 -10.82
N GLY A 471 -9.57 -1.47 -10.80
CA GLY A 471 -8.80 -2.38 -9.97
C GLY A 471 -7.31 -2.16 -10.16
N TYR A 472 -6.48 -2.91 -9.45
CA TYR A 472 -5.04 -2.82 -9.61
C TYR A 472 -4.38 -4.20 -9.54
N THR A 473 -3.18 -4.28 -10.08
CA THR A 473 -2.30 -5.45 -9.97
C THR A 473 -0.93 -5.01 -9.48
N MET A 474 -0.35 -5.78 -8.57
CA MET A 474 1.04 -5.59 -8.14
C MET A 474 1.93 -6.73 -8.63
N ASN A 475 1.35 -7.85 -9.05
CA ASN A 475 2.10 -9.05 -9.41
C ASN A 475 2.35 -9.20 -10.92
N TRP A 476 1.89 -8.27 -11.74
CA TRP A 476 2.05 -8.35 -13.20
C TRP A 476 3.53 -8.45 -13.66
N GLY A 477 4.46 -7.82 -12.94
CA GLY A 477 5.90 -7.90 -13.23
C GLY A 477 6.48 -9.30 -13.02
N SER A 478 5.90 -10.09 -12.09
CA SER A 478 6.29 -11.49 -11.87
C SER A 478 5.90 -12.42 -13.03
N VAL A 479 4.93 -12.00 -13.85
CA VAL A 479 4.43 -12.75 -15.01
C VAL A 479 4.85 -12.12 -16.34
N THR A 480 5.74 -11.12 -16.33
CA THR A 480 6.21 -10.45 -17.54
C THR A 480 7.73 -10.56 -17.63
N LYS A 481 8.21 -11.27 -18.65
CA LYS A 481 9.65 -11.41 -18.90
C LYS A 481 10.20 -10.06 -19.38
N GLY A 482 11.32 -9.62 -18.83
CA GLY A 482 11.95 -8.32 -19.09
C GLY A 482 11.65 -7.25 -18.04
N ALA A 483 10.67 -7.46 -17.17
CA ALA A 483 10.21 -6.48 -16.17
C ALA A 483 11.12 -6.42 -14.92
N SER A 484 12.23 -7.15 -14.90
CA SER A 484 13.24 -7.10 -13.84
C SER A 484 14.64 -7.13 -14.42
N LEU A 485 15.60 -6.51 -13.72
CA LEU A 485 17.02 -6.53 -14.07
C LEU A 485 17.56 -7.97 -14.18
N MET A 486 16.94 -8.93 -13.46
CA MET A 486 17.27 -10.35 -13.53
C MET A 486 17.04 -10.97 -14.92
N ASP A 487 16.29 -10.32 -15.81
CA ASP A 487 16.08 -10.79 -17.19
C ASP A 487 17.24 -10.50 -18.13
N TYR A 488 18.21 -9.70 -17.67
CA TYR A 488 19.32 -9.20 -18.48
C TYR A 488 20.65 -9.77 -17.93
N PRO A 489 20.95 -11.05 -18.23
CA PRO A 489 22.15 -11.71 -17.73
C PRO A 489 23.44 -11.15 -18.36
N ASP A 490 23.33 -10.47 -19.50
CA ASP A 490 24.46 -9.83 -20.16
C ASP A 490 24.93 -8.60 -19.38
N THR A 491 26.23 -8.52 -19.11
CA THR A 491 26.81 -7.45 -18.28
C THR A 491 26.60 -6.07 -18.90
N LYS A 492 26.74 -5.95 -20.23
CA LYS A 492 26.66 -4.67 -20.93
C LYS A 492 25.26 -4.07 -20.83
N GLY A 493 24.23 -4.81 -21.20
CA GLY A 493 22.83 -4.40 -21.13
C GLY A 493 22.40 -4.13 -19.69
N ARG A 494 22.79 -4.98 -18.75
CA ARG A 494 22.54 -4.76 -17.31
C ARG A 494 23.13 -3.45 -16.80
N CYS A 495 24.39 -3.15 -17.10
CA CYS A 495 25.01 -1.89 -16.74
C CYS A 495 24.29 -0.69 -17.35
N GLN A 496 23.93 -0.76 -18.63
CA GLN A 496 23.21 0.32 -19.31
C GLN A 496 21.83 0.58 -18.71
N ILE A 497 21.09 -0.48 -18.32
CA ILE A 497 19.80 -0.36 -17.64
C ILE A 497 19.98 0.33 -16.29
N LEU A 498 20.99 -0.06 -15.50
CA LEU A 498 21.29 0.58 -14.21
C LEU A 498 21.57 2.07 -14.38
N ASP A 499 22.45 2.43 -15.31
CA ASP A 499 22.81 3.83 -15.60
C ASP A 499 21.58 4.66 -15.95
N LEU A 500 20.73 4.16 -16.85
CA LEU A 500 19.54 4.87 -17.30
C LEU A 500 18.44 4.95 -16.25
N ALA A 501 18.26 3.90 -15.45
CA ALA A 501 17.29 3.90 -14.38
C ALA A 501 17.65 4.95 -13.31
N LEU A 502 18.92 5.00 -12.90
CA LEU A 502 19.42 5.97 -11.92
C LEU A 502 19.35 7.41 -12.44
N ASP A 503 19.80 7.64 -13.67
CA ASP A 503 19.76 8.94 -14.34
C ASP A 503 18.32 9.43 -14.54
N THR A 504 17.41 8.52 -14.89
CA THR A 504 15.98 8.86 -15.02
C THR A 504 15.34 9.15 -13.67
N ALA A 505 15.59 8.35 -12.65
CA ALA A 505 15.09 8.63 -11.29
C ALA A 505 15.57 10.00 -10.78
N LYS A 506 16.84 10.36 -11.01
CA LYS A 506 17.39 11.69 -10.69
C LYS A 506 16.63 12.82 -11.39
N ARG A 507 16.44 12.70 -12.72
CA ARG A 507 15.70 13.70 -13.51
C ARG A 507 14.27 13.85 -13.04
N VAL A 508 13.60 12.75 -12.74
CA VAL A 508 12.20 12.75 -12.30
C VAL A 508 12.08 13.40 -10.94
N ASN A 509 12.90 13.01 -9.96
CA ASN A 509 12.89 13.64 -8.64
C ASN A 509 13.08 15.16 -8.75
N LYS A 510 13.97 15.62 -9.64
CA LYS A 510 14.17 17.05 -9.88
C LYS A 510 12.98 17.71 -10.58
N ALA A 511 12.45 17.10 -11.64
CA ALA A 511 11.31 17.65 -12.40
C ALA A 511 10.04 17.76 -11.54
N GLU A 512 9.87 16.84 -10.60
CA GLU A 512 8.76 16.80 -9.64
C GLU A 512 9.02 17.65 -8.39
N GLY A 513 10.18 18.34 -8.31
CA GLY A 513 10.58 19.17 -7.17
C GLY A 513 10.70 18.39 -5.86
N LEU A 514 11.09 17.12 -5.93
CA LEU A 514 11.30 16.22 -4.80
C LEU A 514 12.74 16.30 -4.26
N ASP A 515 13.69 16.88 -5.00
CA ASP A 515 15.10 17.00 -4.60
C ASP A 515 15.36 17.75 -3.27
N PRO A 516 14.53 18.70 -2.80
CA PRO A 516 14.71 19.30 -1.48
C PRO A 516 14.20 18.40 -0.33
N ILE A 517 13.49 17.32 -0.66
CA ILE A 517 12.81 16.43 0.28
C ILE A 517 13.47 15.05 0.31
N LEU A 518 13.85 14.51 -0.85
CA LEU A 518 14.41 13.17 -1.03
C LEU A 518 15.83 13.22 -1.58
N ARG A 519 16.69 12.37 -1.05
CA ARG A 519 18.04 12.14 -1.58
C ARG A 519 17.96 11.55 -2.99
N SER A 520 18.94 11.86 -3.83
CA SER A 520 19.02 11.34 -5.18
C SER A 520 20.43 10.81 -5.49
N PRO A 521 20.58 9.53 -5.89
CA PRO A 521 19.52 8.53 -6.00
C PRO A 521 18.93 8.18 -4.63
N LEU A 522 17.72 7.60 -4.61
CA LEU A 522 17.15 7.05 -3.39
C LEU A 522 18.06 5.90 -2.88
N PRO A 523 18.32 5.81 -1.56
CA PRO A 523 19.16 4.76 -0.98
C PRO A 523 18.40 3.43 -0.95
N GLU A 524 18.16 2.85 -2.13
CA GLU A 524 17.30 1.71 -2.34
C GLU A 524 18.05 0.57 -3.03
N HIS A 525 17.54 -0.66 -2.96
CA HIS A 525 18.12 -1.77 -3.71
C HIS A 525 18.06 -1.49 -5.23
N PRO A 526 19.14 -1.72 -6.01
CA PRO A 526 19.17 -1.44 -7.45
C PRO A 526 18.05 -2.08 -8.25
N PHE A 527 17.59 -3.27 -7.84
CA PHE A 527 16.38 -3.90 -8.42
C PHE A 527 15.16 -2.98 -8.35
N ASN A 528 14.91 -2.27 -7.26
CA ASN A 528 13.69 -1.47 -7.15
C ASN A 528 13.69 -0.32 -8.17
N ILE A 529 14.81 0.37 -8.34
CA ILE A 529 14.93 1.49 -9.29
C ILE A 529 14.95 0.98 -10.75
N SER A 530 15.72 -0.08 -11.02
CA SER A 530 15.83 -0.62 -12.38
C SER A 530 14.59 -1.41 -12.82
N ASP A 531 13.98 -2.19 -11.94
CA ASP A 531 12.74 -2.91 -12.22
C ASP A 531 11.60 -1.91 -12.42
N LEU A 532 11.53 -0.82 -11.65
CA LEU A 532 10.56 0.24 -11.89
C LEU A 532 10.72 0.83 -13.30
N PHE A 533 11.95 1.16 -13.70
CA PHE A 533 12.25 1.65 -15.05
C PHE A 533 11.81 0.66 -16.14
N LEU A 534 12.19 -0.62 -16.00
CA LEU A 534 11.84 -1.68 -16.95
C LEU A 534 10.32 -1.92 -17.00
N GLN A 535 9.67 -1.84 -15.86
CA GLN A 535 8.23 -1.99 -15.73
C GLN A 535 7.48 -0.88 -16.48
N TYR A 536 7.90 0.37 -16.36
CA TYR A 536 7.31 1.45 -17.16
C TYR A 536 7.41 1.20 -18.67
N MET A 537 8.43 0.47 -19.13
CA MET A 537 8.60 0.13 -20.53
C MET A 537 7.74 -1.05 -20.98
N LEU A 538 7.47 -2.01 -20.10
CA LEU A 538 6.82 -3.29 -20.45
C LEU A 538 5.35 -3.41 -20.01
N TYR A 539 4.87 -2.56 -19.11
CA TYR A 539 3.46 -2.61 -18.70
C TYR A 539 2.48 -2.47 -19.89
N PRO A 540 2.74 -1.72 -20.99
CA PRO A 540 1.81 -1.67 -22.12
C PRO A 540 1.64 -3.03 -22.81
N GLN A 541 2.70 -3.83 -22.89
CA GLN A 541 2.65 -5.17 -23.48
C GLN A 541 1.84 -6.12 -22.60
N TRP A 542 2.05 -6.06 -21.27
CA TRP A 542 1.24 -6.78 -20.31
C TRP A 542 -0.24 -6.36 -20.37
N LEU A 543 -0.51 -5.06 -20.43
CA LEU A 543 -1.85 -4.48 -20.53
C LEU A 543 -2.57 -5.00 -21.78
N GLY A 544 -1.89 -5.00 -22.94
CA GLY A 544 -2.45 -5.56 -24.17
C GLY A 544 -2.77 -7.05 -24.06
N ALA A 545 -1.92 -7.84 -23.41
CA ALA A 545 -2.18 -9.26 -23.17
C ALA A 545 -3.35 -9.49 -22.21
N TRP A 546 -3.49 -8.65 -21.18
CA TRP A 546 -4.64 -8.67 -20.28
C TRP A 546 -5.93 -8.29 -21.01
N ALA A 547 -5.92 -7.20 -21.79
CA ALA A 547 -7.05 -6.71 -22.57
C ALA A 547 -7.59 -7.76 -23.55
N ARG A 548 -6.69 -8.41 -24.31
CA ARG A 548 -7.05 -9.49 -25.24
C ARG A 548 -7.74 -10.67 -24.56
N ALA A 549 -7.37 -11.00 -23.32
CA ALA A 549 -8.03 -12.08 -22.58
C ALA A 549 -9.50 -11.77 -22.25
N GLY A 550 -9.88 -10.49 -22.24
CA GLY A 550 -11.26 -10.03 -22.01
C GLY A 550 -12.01 -9.59 -23.27
N GLY A 551 -11.37 -9.64 -24.44
CA GLY A 551 -11.91 -9.06 -25.68
C GLY A 551 -12.05 -7.54 -25.61
N LEU A 552 -11.07 -6.86 -25.00
CA LEU A 552 -11.04 -5.41 -24.81
C LEU A 552 -9.96 -4.76 -25.67
N GLU A 553 -10.21 -3.52 -26.07
CA GLU A 553 -9.20 -2.67 -26.71
C GLU A 553 -8.54 -1.73 -25.70
N VAL A 554 -7.24 -1.48 -25.86
CA VAL A 554 -6.51 -0.53 -25.02
C VAL A 554 -6.72 0.89 -25.54
N VAL A 555 -7.22 1.78 -24.70
CA VAL A 555 -7.49 3.19 -25.06
C VAL A 555 -6.47 4.14 -24.42
N SER A 556 -6.19 5.28 -25.05
CA SER A 556 -5.14 6.23 -24.66
C SER A 556 -5.65 7.48 -23.92
N GLY A 557 -6.84 7.43 -23.32
CA GLY A 557 -7.39 8.50 -22.47
C GLY A 557 -8.00 9.71 -23.19
N LYS A 558 -7.64 9.96 -24.46
CA LYS A 558 -8.35 10.94 -25.30
C LYS A 558 -9.64 10.30 -25.83
N GLY A 559 -10.73 10.54 -25.11
CA GLY A 559 -12.07 10.12 -25.51
C GLY A 559 -12.42 10.69 -26.89
N GLY A 560 -12.88 9.81 -27.76
CA GLY A 560 -13.29 10.17 -29.11
C GLY A 560 -12.45 9.48 -30.17
N GLU A 561 -12.70 8.18 -30.39
CA GLU A 561 -12.97 7.67 -31.73
C GLU A 561 -13.37 6.18 -31.68
N ARG A 562 -14.48 5.88 -32.38
CA ARG A 562 -14.95 4.57 -32.88
C ARG A 562 -15.66 3.65 -31.90
N GLY A 563 -16.62 2.90 -32.48
CA GLY A 563 -17.58 2.02 -31.83
C GLY A 563 -16.98 0.76 -31.21
N VAL A 564 -16.02 0.94 -30.32
CA VAL A 564 -15.40 -0.13 -29.55
C VAL A 564 -16.43 -0.67 -28.54
N GLU A 565 -16.71 -1.97 -28.63
CA GLU A 565 -17.66 -2.65 -27.74
C GLU A 565 -17.10 -2.94 -26.35
N GLY A 566 -15.77 -2.84 -26.15
CA GLY A 566 -15.14 -2.98 -24.83
C GLY A 566 -13.75 -2.36 -24.78
N TRP A 567 -13.44 -1.69 -23.68
CA TRP A 567 -12.24 -0.85 -23.54
C TRP A 567 -11.53 -1.08 -22.22
N VAL A 568 -10.22 -0.82 -22.19
CA VAL A 568 -9.43 -0.74 -20.98
C VAL A 568 -8.44 0.41 -21.06
N LEU A 569 -8.35 1.14 -19.96
CA LEU A 569 -7.30 2.10 -19.66
C LEU A 569 -6.43 1.55 -18.54
N GLY A 570 -5.11 1.62 -18.73
CA GLY A 570 -4.15 1.22 -17.69
C GLY A 570 -3.16 2.35 -17.40
N THR A 571 -2.93 2.62 -16.12
CA THR A 571 -1.97 3.62 -15.66
C THR A 571 -1.05 3.03 -14.60
N LYS A 572 0.23 3.41 -14.62
CA LYS A 572 1.16 3.02 -13.57
C LYS A 572 0.83 3.81 -12.30
N GLY A 573 0.88 3.14 -11.15
CA GLY A 573 0.66 3.79 -9.86
C GLY A 573 1.73 4.80 -9.48
N ASP A 574 1.31 5.88 -8.82
CA ASP A 574 2.17 6.89 -8.20
C ASP A 574 2.20 6.64 -6.68
N SER A 575 2.96 5.62 -6.30
CA SER A 575 3.16 5.25 -4.90
C SER A 575 4.14 6.17 -4.19
N SER A 576 4.05 6.19 -2.86
CA SER A 576 5.02 6.91 -2.04
C SER A 576 6.40 6.25 -2.13
N PRO A 577 7.48 7.02 -2.34
CA PRO A 577 8.86 6.52 -2.20
C PRO A 577 9.23 6.23 -0.73
N LEU A 578 8.29 6.42 0.21
CA LEU A 578 8.37 5.99 1.60
C LEU A 578 7.51 4.74 1.89
N SER A 579 6.95 4.11 0.86
CA SER A 579 6.23 2.84 0.93
C SER A 579 7.13 1.69 0.47
N ALA A 580 6.96 0.52 1.09
CA ALA A 580 7.61 -0.71 0.67
C ALA A 580 6.81 -1.51 -0.37
N THR A 581 5.55 -1.13 -0.66
CA THR A 581 4.57 -2.02 -1.33
C THR A 581 3.89 -1.44 -2.56
N GLY A 582 4.20 -0.21 -3.00
CA GLY A 582 3.41 0.49 -4.02
C GLY A 582 4.00 0.56 -5.44
N ASP A 583 5.32 0.51 -5.60
CA ASP A 583 5.99 0.92 -6.85
C ASP A 583 5.70 0.00 -8.05
N ALA A 584 5.18 -1.20 -7.81
CA ALA A 584 4.81 -2.15 -8.85
C ALA A 584 3.35 -2.00 -9.34
N ALA A 585 2.49 -1.23 -8.68
CA ALA A 585 1.06 -1.19 -9.03
C ALA A 585 0.77 -0.69 -10.47
N VAL A 586 -0.10 -1.38 -11.19
CA VAL A 586 -0.78 -0.89 -12.40
C VAL A 586 -2.27 -0.83 -12.09
N TYR A 587 -2.84 0.36 -12.23
CA TYR A 587 -4.26 0.63 -12.10
C TYR A 587 -4.94 0.42 -13.44
N LEU A 588 -6.09 -0.23 -13.40
CA LEU A 588 -6.92 -0.51 -14.56
C LEU A 588 -8.29 0.10 -14.36
N THR A 589 -8.83 0.71 -15.40
CA THR A 589 -10.24 1.06 -15.53
C THR A 589 -10.75 0.50 -16.84
N TRP A 590 -11.86 -0.23 -16.86
CA TRP A 590 -12.33 -0.90 -18.06
C TRP A 590 -13.86 -1.02 -18.11
N GLY A 591 -14.39 -1.31 -19.29
CA GLY A 591 -15.81 -1.57 -19.51
C GLY A 591 -16.04 -2.52 -20.69
N TYR A 592 -17.19 -3.21 -20.68
CA TYR A 592 -17.61 -4.14 -21.74
C TYR A 592 -18.71 -3.56 -22.64
N GLY A 593 -18.85 -2.24 -22.62
CA GLY A 593 -19.73 -1.49 -23.49
C GLY A 593 -18.99 -0.30 -24.08
N ARG A 594 -19.75 0.68 -24.59
CA ARG A 594 -19.16 1.89 -25.17
C ARG A 594 -18.31 2.65 -24.16
N VAL A 595 -17.24 3.26 -24.66
CA VAL A 595 -16.38 4.16 -23.89
C VAL A 595 -17.22 5.31 -23.35
N PRO A 596 -17.19 5.60 -22.03
CA PRO A 596 -17.87 6.77 -21.48
C PRO A 596 -17.25 8.06 -22.04
N PRO A 597 -18.04 9.14 -22.23
CA PRO A 597 -17.57 10.38 -22.82
C PRO A 597 -16.48 11.07 -22.00
N ALA A 598 -16.43 10.83 -20.69
CA ALA A 598 -15.36 11.23 -19.81
C ALA A 598 -14.69 9.98 -19.22
N LEU A 599 -13.48 9.69 -19.68
CA LEU A 599 -12.57 8.80 -18.97
C LEU A 599 -11.74 9.62 -17.98
N PRO A 600 -11.29 9.01 -16.86
CA PRO A 600 -10.25 9.61 -16.04
C PRO A 600 -9.08 10.01 -16.95
N ASP A 601 -8.57 11.23 -16.79
CA ASP A 601 -7.48 11.71 -17.63
C ASP A 601 -6.27 10.81 -17.44
N ALA A 602 -5.92 10.07 -18.51
CA ALA A 602 -4.81 9.14 -18.51
C ALA A 602 -3.51 9.84 -18.87
N THR A 603 -3.33 11.09 -18.42
CA THR A 603 -2.11 11.83 -18.72
C THR A 603 -0.94 10.96 -18.25
N PRO A 604 -0.09 10.48 -19.18
CA PRO A 604 1.04 9.64 -18.82
C PRO A 604 1.87 10.45 -17.84
N HIS A 605 2.15 9.85 -16.69
CA HIS A 605 2.97 10.52 -15.69
C HIS A 605 4.25 11.05 -16.38
N PRO A 606 4.69 12.30 -16.12
CA PRO A 606 5.89 12.90 -16.72
C PRO A 606 7.13 11.99 -16.79
N ILE A 607 7.26 11.07 -15.82
CA ILE A 607 8.28 10.02 -15.77
C ILE A 607 8.30 9.14 -17.03
N TYR A 608 7.14 8.84 -17.61
CA TYR A 608 7.03 7.98 -18.79
C TYR A 608 7.72 8.60 -20.00
N GLY A 609 7.58 9.92 -20.21
CA GLY A 609 8.27 10.63 -21.27
C GLY A 609 9.80 10.56 -21.11
N ALA A 610 10.29 10.81 -19.89
CA ALA A 610 11.72 10.74 -19.57
C ALA A 610 12.28 9.31 -19.73
N MET A 611 11.54 8.30 -19.25
CA MET A 611 11.90 6.88 -19.36
C MET A 611 11.92 6.42 -20.82
N ARG A 612 10.90 6.77 -21.61
CA ARG A 612 10.82 6.41 -23.03
C ARG A 612 11.95 7.03 -23.85
N GLN A 613 12.35 8.26 -23.56
CA GLN A 613 13.52 8.88 -24.18
C GLN A 613 14.84 8.17 -23.80
N GLY A 614 14.98 7.70 -22.55
CA GLY A 614 16.11 6.89 -22.12
C GLY A 614 16.13 5.53 -22.82
N TRP A 615 14.98 4.86 -22.91
CA TRP A 615 14.82 3.59 -23.59
C TRP A 615 15.14 3.68 -25.08
N ASN A 616 14.61 4.67 -25.79
CA ASN A 616 14.91 4.87 -27.21
C ASN A 616 16.41 5.09 -27.47
N ARG A 617 17.16 5.62 -26.49
CA ARG A 617 18.62 5.72 -26.57
C ARG A 617 19.31 4.36 -26.46
N LEU A 618 18.83 3.44 -25.60
CA LEU A 618 19.33 2.05 -25.54
C LEU A 618 19.22 1.35 -26.89
N TRP A 619 18.04 1.43 -27.51
CA TRP A 619 17.75 0.69 -28.74
C TRP A 619 18.47 1.25 -29.96
N LYS A 620 18.75 2.56 -29.98
CA LYS A 620 19.62 3.17 -31.00
C LYS A 620 21.09 2.76 -30.85
N LEU A 621 21.52 2.32 -29.67
CA LEU A 621 22.90 1.90 -29.37
C LEU A 621 23.10 0.38 -29.39
N SER A 622 22.01 -0.39 -29.52
CA SER A 622 22.09 -1.85 -29.65
C SER A 622 22.37 -2.23 -31.11
N PRO A 623 23.40 -3.04 -31.40
CA PRO A 623 23.61 -3.56 -32.76
C PRO A 623 22.32 -4.19 -33.25
N LYS A 624 21.87 -3.83 -34.47
CA LYS A 624 20.72 -4.41 -35.14
C LYS A 624 20.82 -5.94 -35.04
N GLY A 625 20.05 -6.57 -34.15
CA GLY A 625 20.03 -8.03 -34.04
C GLY A 625 19.74 -8.67 -32.67
N ALA A 626 19.75 -7.97 -31.54
CA ALA A 626 19.67 -8.69 -30.26
C ALA A 626 18.25 -9.03 -29.76
N VAL A 627 17.19 -8.28 -30.10
CA VAL A 627 15.81 -8.65 -29.75
C VAL A 627 14.85 -8.04 -30.78
N GLY A 628 14.13 -8.89 -31.52
CA GLY A 628 13.16 -8.48 -32.53
C GLY A 628 11.98 -7.75 -31.90
N GLY A 629 11.81 -6.48 -32.26
CA GLY A 629 10.72 -5.61 -31.83
C GLY A 629 10.59 -4.42 -32.77
N SER A 630 10.56 -4.68 -34.08
CA SER A 630 9.97 -3.75 -35.05
C SER A 630 8.48 -4.00 -35.04
N ASP A 631 7.78 -3.25 -34.19
CA ASP A 631 6.38 -2.81 -34.30
C ASP A 631 5.91 -2.48 -32.87
N MET A 632 6.07 -1.21 -32.51
CA MET A 632 5.53 -0.57 -31.31
C MET A 632 4.56 0.52 -31.73
#